data_AF-A0A6L3A104-F1
#
_entry.id   AF-A0A6L3A104-F1
#
_cell.length_a   1.000
_cell.length_b   1.000
_cell.length_c   1.000
_cell.angle_alpha   90.00
_cell.angle_beta   90.00
_cell.angle_gamma   90.00
#
_symmetry.space_group_name_H-M   'P 1'
#
loop_
_entity.id
_entity.type
_entity.pdbx_description
1 polymer ?
#
loop_
_entity_poly.entity_id
_entity_poly.type
_entity_poly.pdbx_seq_one_letter_code
_entity_poly.pdbx_strand_id
1 'polypeptide(L)' 'MSDILENEVESLERPVAAEVKKPPKINKYFQAVYDLSASDLHLKAGSPAKVRVKGDIKNINNDVLSNERLEAMIFEIMTP' A
#
# COMPACT_ATOMS: atom_id res chain seq x y z
N MET A 1 32.89 -7.56 45.86
CA MET A 1 33.51 -8.48 44.90
C MET A 1 32.60 -9.69 44.86
N SER A 2 31.47 -9.55 44.16
CA SER A 2 31.31 -9.87 42.73
C SER A 2 31.22 -11.38 42.57
N ASP A 3 30.22 -11.98 41.96
CA ASP A 3 28.97 -11.61 41.30
C ASP A 3 28.23 -12.98 41.21
N ILE A 4 27.15 -13.08 40.43
CA ILE A 4 26.41 -14.33 40.11
C ILE A 4 25.25 -14.62 41.08
N LEU A 5 24.47 -13.58 41.37
CA LEU A 5 23.03 -13.68 41.16
C LEU A 5 22.79 -13.40 39.66
N GLU A 6 21.65 -13.84 39.11
CA GLU A 6 21.22 -13.72 37.69
C GLU A 6 21.47 -14.95 36.82
N ASN A 7 20.81 -16.05 37.16
CA ASN A 7 20.28 -16.91 36.10
C ASN A 7 18.89 -17.40 36.54
N GLU A 8 17.95 -17.42 35.61
CA GLU A 8 16.50 -17.65 35.78
C GLU A 8 15.63 -16.38 35.96
N VAL A 9 15.93 -15.32 35.21
CA VAL A 9 14.88 -14.38 34.79
C VAL A 9 14.30 -14.84 33.46
N GLU A 10 13.10 -15.41 33.56
CA GLU A 10 11.97 -15.27 32.65
C GLU A 10 12.31 -15.34 31.16
N SER A 11 11.99 -16.48 30.55
CA SER A 11 11.90 -16.65 29.10
C SER A 11 11.01 -15.56 28.49
N LEU A 12 11.64 -14.47 28.05
CA LEU A 12 10.99 -13.40 27.32
C LEU A 12 10.38 -13.99 26.04
N GLU A 13 9.07 -14.10 26.03
CA GLU A 13 8.30 -14.25 24.80
C GLU A 13 8.77 -13.18 23.82
N ARG A 14 9.48 -13.60 22.79
CA ARG A 14 9.85 -12.71 21.69
C ARG A 14 8.55 -12.14 21.14
N PRO A 15 8.44 -10.81 20.93
CA PRO A 15 7.28 -10.30 20.24
C PRO A 15 7.23 -11.02 18.89
N VAL A 16 6.11 -11.72 18.63
CA VAL A 16 5.81 -12.31 17.34
C VAL A 16 6.02 -11.19 16.33
N ALA A 17 7.10 -11.29 15.55
CA ALA A 17 7.42 -10.29 14.55
C ALA A 17 6.19 -10.19 13.64
N ALA A 18 5.42 -9.11 13.80
CA ALA A 18 4.26 -8.87 12.95
C ALA A 18 4.74 -8.97 11.51
N GLU A 19 4.19 -9.90 10.74
CA GLU A 19 4.48 -10.00 9.32
C GLU A 19 4.35 -8.60 8.72
N VAL A 20 5.44 -8.06 8.19
CA VAL A 20 5.43 -6.75 7.53
C VAL A 20 4.60 -6.92 6.26
N LYS A 21 3.30 -6.63 6.37
CA LYS A 21 2.38 -6.68 5.23
C LYS A 21 2.88 -5.68 4.20
N LYS A 22 3.22 -6.17 3.00
CA LYS A 22 3.59 -5.31 1.88
C LYS A 22 2.51 -4.23 1.69
N PRO A 23 2.89 -2.97 1.44
CA PRO A 23 1.91 -1.91 1.24
C PRO A 23 1.00 -2.28 0.05
N PRO A 24 -0.31 -1.94 0.10
CA PRO A 24 -1.22 -2.15 -1.01
C PRO A 24 -0.66 -1.60 -2.32
N LYS A 25 -0.81 -2.37 -3.39
CA LYS A 25 -0.34 -2.01 -4.74
C LYS A 25 -0.96 -0.73 -5.26
N ILE A 26 -2.16 -0.38 -4.78
CA ILE A 26 -2.85 0.86 -5.15
C ILE A 26 -2.12 2.12 -4.64
N ASN A 27 -1.28 2.00 -3.60
CA ASN A 27 -0.57 3.14 -3.00
C ASN A 27 0.31 3.89 -4.00
N LYS A 28 0.87 3.21 -5.00
CA LYS A 28 1.65 3.89 -6.05
C LYS A 28 0.83 4.90 -6.86
N TYR A 29 -0.48 4.66 -7.02
CA TYR A 29 -1.38 5.59 -7.71
C TYR A 29 -1.81 6.73 -6.79
N PHE A 30 -2.00 6.46 -5.49
CA PHE A 30 -2.23 7.53 -4.50
C PHE A 30 -1.02 8.47 -4.41
N GLN A 31 0.21 7.92 -4.46
CA GLN A 31 1.41 8.74 -4.53
C GLN A 31 1.41 9.61 -5.79
N ALA A 32 1.05 9.05 -6.95
CA ALA A 32 0.93 9.84 -8.18
C ALA A 32 -0.14 10.96 -8.09
N VAL A 33 -1.25 10.72 -7.40
CA VAL A 33 -2.27 11.75 -7.14
C VAL A 33 -1.68 12.89 -6.31
N TYR A 34 -0.96 12.55 -5.25
CA TYR A 34 -0.29 13.52 -4.38
C TYR A 34 0.77 14.33 -5.15
N ASP A 35 1.69 13.65 -5.83
CA ASP A 35 2.80 14.28 -6.55
C ASP A 35 2.31 15.21 -7.67
N LEU A 36 1.22 14.85 -8.34
CA LEU A 36 0.63 15.64 -9.42
C LEU A 36 -0.37 16.70 -8.92
N SER A 37 -0.61 16.79 -7.60
CA SER A 37 -1.66 17.64 -7.02
C SER A 37 -3.01 17.42 -7.70
N ALA A 38 -3.35 16.16 -7.96
CA ALA A 38 -4.59 15.76 -8.59
C ALA A 38 -5.75 15.72 -7.58
N SER A 39 -6.96 16.01 -8.05
CA SER A 39 -8.18 15.93 -7.24
C SER A 39 -8.77 14.53 -7.19
N ASP A 40 -8.64 13.77 -8.28
CA ASP A 40 -9.30 12.48 -8.46
C ASP A 40 -8.36 11.46 -9.07
N LEU A 41 -8.51 10.20 -8.63
CA LEU A 41 -7.94 9.01 -9.26
C LEU A 41 -9.05 8.22 -9.97
N HIS A 42 -8.87 7.97 -11.25
CA HIS A 42 -9.79 7.18 -12.07
C HIS A 42 -9.14 5.85 -12.46
N LEU A 43 -9.72 4.74 -11.99
CA LEU A 43 -9.32 3.38 -12.32
C LEU A 43 -10.46 2.66 -13.03
N LYS A 44 -10.22 2.15 -14.23
CA LYS A 44 -11.19 1.40 -15.02
C LYS A 44 -10.50 0.32 -15.85
N ALA A 45 -11.02 -0.91 -15.79
CA ALA A 45 -10.54 -2.02 -16.60
C ALA A 45 -10.61 -1.70 -18.10
N GLY A 46 -9.61 -2.13 -18.85
CA GLY A 46 -9.46 -1.85 -20.28
C GLY A 46 -8.95 -0.44 -20.59
N SER A 47 -8.54 0.34 -19.58
CA SER A 47 -7.91 1.64 -19.78
C SER A 47 -6.71 1.86 -18.84
N PRO A 48 -5.79 2.79 -19.18
CA PRO A 48 -4.76 3.20 -18.24
C PRO A 48 -5.33 3.94 -17.03
N ALA A 49 -4.59 3.94 -15.92
CA ALA A 49 -4.93 4.75 -14.76
C ALA A 49 -4.87 6.24 -15.11
N LYS A 50 -5.87 7.01 -14.67
CA LYS A 50 -5.95 8.45 -14.96
C LYS A 50 -6.11 9.27 -13.70
N VAL A 51 -5.71 10.52 -13.76
CA VAL A 51 -5.94 11.53 -12.72
C VAL A 51 -6.64 12.74 -13.28
N ARG A 52 -7.37 13.45 -12.42
CA ARG A 52 -7.86 14.80 -12.73
C ARG A 52 -6.93 15.84 -12.11
N VAL A 53 -6.33 16.70 -12.93
CA VAL A 53 -5.47 17.79 -12.48
C VAL A 53 -6.04 19.09 -13.01
N LYS A 54 -6.48 19.99 -12.11
CA LYS A 54 -7.06 21.30 -12.45
C LYS A 54 -8.19 21.23 -13.50
N GLY A 55 -9.02 20.18 -13.43
CA GLY A 55 -10.15 19.96 -14.34
C GLY A 55 -9.86 19.00 -15.49
N ASP A 56 -8.61 18.84 -15.89
CA ASP A 56 -8.23 17.99 -17.03
C ASP A 56 -7.95 16.54 -16.61
N ILE A 57 -8.42 15.59 -17.43
CA ILE A 57 -8.12 14.16 -17.25
C ILE A 57 -6.82 13.83 -17.98
N LYS A 58 -5.85 13.24 -17.26
CA LYS A 58 -4.55 12.82 -17.80
C LYS A 58 -4.23 11.39 -17.42
N ASN A 59 -3.57 10.65 -18.30
CA ASN A 59 -3.06 9.32 -17.96
C ASN A 59 -1.87 9.45 -16.99
N ILE A 60 -1.81 8.58 -15.98
CA ILE A 60 -0.63 8.45 -15.09
C ILE A 60 0.49 7.69 -15.82
N ASN A 61 0.10 6.65 -16.55
CA ASN A 61 0.98 5.80 -17.35
C ASN A 61 0.22 5.26 -18.57
N ASN A 62 0.89 4.44 -19.39
CA ASN A 62 0.29 3.78 -20.55
C ASN A 62 -0.17 2.34 -20.27
N ASP A 63 0.01 1.85 -19.02
CA ASP A 63 -0.32 0.48 -18.65
C ASP A 63 -1.83 0.31 -18.55
N VAL A 64 -2.41 -0.46 -19.46
CA VAL A 64 -3.83 -0.82 -19.41
C VAL A 64 -4.11 -1.72 -18.20
N LEU A 65 -5.10 -1.36 -17.39
CA LEU A 65 -5.52 -2.15 -16.25
C LEU A 65 -6.41 -3.31 -16.71
N SER A 66 -6.02 -4.55 -16.39
CA SER A 66 -6.93 -5.69 -16.49
C SER A 66 -7.94 -5.68 -15.35
N ASN A 67 -9.04 -6.43 -15.51
CA ASN A 67 -10.05 -6.54 -14.46
C ASN A 67 -9.46 -7.19 -13.20
N GLU A 68 -8.72 -8.29 -13.36
CA GLU A 68 -8.10 -9.06 -12.28
C GLU A 68 -7.10 -8.22 -11.49
N ARG A 69 -6.30 -7.41 -12.19
CA ARG A 69 -5.34 -6.50 -11.56
C ARG A 69 -6.05 -5.42 -10.78
N LEU A 70 -7.10 -4.82 -11.36
CA LEU A 70 -7.87 -3.78 -10.69
C LEU A 70 -8.55 -4.32 -9.44
N GLU A 71 -9.25 -5.44 -9.57
CA GLU A 71 -9.94 -6.14 -8.49
C GLU A 71 -8.99 -6.46 -7.33
N ALA A 72 -7.85 -7.09 -7.61
CA ALA A 72 -6.84 -7.40 -6.60
C ALA A 72 -6.34 -6.15 -5.85
N MET A 73 -6.17 -5.03 -6.54
CA MET A 73 -5.73 -3.77 -5.92
C MET A 73 -6.81 -3.13 -5.05
N ILE A 74 -8.08 -3.22 -5.44
CA ILE A 74 -9.19 -2.64 -4.69
C ILE A 74 -9.48 -3.47 -3.43
N PHE A 75 -9.50 -4.80 -3.54
CA PHE A 75 -9.73 -5.66 -2.37
C PHE A 75 -8.62 -5.56 -1.31
N GLU A 76 -7.39 -5.21 -1.69
CA GLU A 76 -6.30 -4.96 -0.72
C GLU A 76 -6.62 -3.83 0.28
N ILE A 77 -7.51 -2.89 -0.07
CA ILE A 77 -7.89 -1.73 0.77
C ILE A 77 -9.32 -1.78 1.29
N MET A 78 -10.10 -2.80 0.94
CA MET A 78 -11.45 -2.99 1.48
C MET A 78 -11.37 -3.69 2.84
N THR A 79 -12.16 -3.24 3.79
CA THR A 79 -12.43 -3.97 5.03
C THR A 79 -13.77 -4.71 4.90
N PRO A 80 -13.93 -5.88 5.57
CA PRO A 80 -15.19 -6.61 5.62
C PRO A 80 -16.37 -5.77 6.14
#